data_AF-A0A724I803-F1
#
_entry.id   AF-A0A724I803-F1
#
_cell.length_a   1.000
_cell.length_b   1.000
_cell.length_c   1.000
_cell.angle_alpha   90.00
_cell.angle_beta   90.00
_cell.angle_gamma   90.00
#
_symmetry.space_group_name_H-M   'P 1'
#
loop_
_entity.id
_entity.type
_entity.pdbx_description
1 polymer ?
#
loop_
_entity_poly.entity_id
_entity_poly.type
_entity_poly.pdbx_seq_one_letter_code
_entity_poly.pdbx_strand_id
1 'polypeptide(L)'
;MVNRTLNVISIQKTKRNESILKDWITDYDGIELFLLDHGLLIERREDTESNHFILVKRKRKEWLDFYFISNNENHHDAEDILLDITSMFDSCAAITSITSWGEGSYKSCETVCLFECGELFYSYKHISGERSFKWPRYVSSAFNEWLNLDAI
;
A
#
# COMPACT_ATOMS: atom_id res chain seq x y z
N MET A 1 -19.17 -0.54 -13.06
CA MET A 1 -18.65 -0.38 -11.69
C MET A 1 -17.23 0.14 -11.83
N VAL A 2 -16.88 1.21 -11.12
CA VAL A 2 -15.48 1.64 -11.02
C VAL A 2 -14.74 0.55 -10.26
N ASN A 3 -13.74 -0.08 -10.88
CA ASN A 3 -12.92 -1.05 -10.18
C ASN A 3 -12.04 -0.28 -9.18
N ARG A 4 -12.28 -0.50 -7.89
CA ARG A 4 -11.52 0.14 -6.82
C ARG A 4 -10.45 -0.79 -6.31
N THR A 5 -9.23 -0.29 -6.19
CA THR A 5 -8.12 -0.98 -5.56
C THR A 5 -7.88 -0.41 -4.18
N LEU A 6 -7.77 -1.30 -3.21
CA LEU A 6 -7.31 -0.98 -1.87
C LEU A 6 -5.79 -1.10 -1.87
N ASN A 7 -5.07 -0.07 -1.43
CA ASN A 7 -3.61 -0.04 -1.45
C ASN A 7 -3.06 0.26 -0.06
N VAL A 8 -1.89 -0.31 0.23
CA VAL A 8 -1.03 0.07 1.34
C VAL A 8 0.37 0.27 0.82
N ILE A 9 0.92 1.46 1.00
CA ILE A 9 2.37 1.71 0.90
C ILE A 9 2.95 1.61 2.31
N SER A 10 3.91 0.73 2.50
CA SER A 10 4.58 0.51 3.78
C SER A 10 6.05 0.92 3.67
N ILE A 11 6.47 1.88 4.48
CA ILE A 11 7.87 2.35 4.53
C ILE A 11 8.47 1.95 5.87
N GLN A 12 9.61 1.27 5.86
CA GLN A 12 10.26 0.90 7.11
C GLN A 12 10.80 2.16 7.80
N LYS A 13 10.40 2.36 9.06
CA LYS A 13 10.93 3.44 9.88
C LYS A 13 12.36 3.08 10.33
N THR A 14 13.28 4.00 10.10
CA THR A 14 14.66 3.95 10.60
C THR A 14 14.96 5.24 11.36
N LYS A 15 16.10 5.29 12.04
CA LYS A 15 16.54 6.54 12.69
C LYS A 15 16.89 7.63 11.68
N ARG A 16 17.27 7.27 10.46
CA ARG A 16 17.72 8.22 9.42
C ARG A 16 16.56 8.92 8.74
N ASN A 17 15.44 8.22 8.56
CA ASN A 17 14.29 8.74 7.80
C ASN A 17 13.15 9.27 8.68
N GLU A 18 13.30 9.25 10.01
CA GLU A 18 12.23 9.63 10.93
C GLU A 18 11.73 11.07 10.73
N SER A 19 12.63 12.02 10.44
CA SER A 19 12.21 13.41 10.17
C SER A 19 11.44 13.51 8.86
N ILE A 20 11.96 12.91 7.79
CA ILE A 20 11.36 12.96 6.45
C ILE A 20 9.97 12.32 6.47
N LEU A 21 9.83 11.17 7.15
CA LEU A 21 8.53 10.51 7.34
C LEU A 21 7.54 11.39 8.11
N LYS A 22 7.98 12.13 9.14
CA LYS A 22 7.11 13.03 9.92
C LYS A 22 6.59 14.21 9.09
N ASP A 23 7.42 14.74 8.21
CA ASP A 23 7.01 15.83 7.31
C ASP A 23 6.03 15.28 6.26
N TRP A 24 6.34 14.10 5.69
CA TRP A 24 5.54 13.46 4.65
C TRP A 24 4.10 13.15 5.10
N ILE A 25 3.89 12.60 6.31
CA ILE A 25 2.54 12.31 6.81
C ILE A 25 1.64 13.54 6.99
N THR A 26 2.23 14.74 7.03
CA THR A 26 1.50 16.00 7.15
C THR A 26 1.24 16.68 5.80
N ASP A 27 1.87 16.20 4.72
CA ASP A 27 1.78 16.75 3.38
C ASP A 27 0.94 15.85 2.46
N TYR A 28 -0.35 15.74 2.76
CA TYR A 28 -1.26 14.89 1.98
C TYR A 28 -1.37 15.35 0.51
N ASP A 29 -1.37 16.67 0.27
CA ASP A 29 -1.42 17.22 -1.09
C ASP A 29 -0.16 16.82 -1.88
N GLY A 30 1.03 16.88 -1.26
CA GLY A 30 2.27 16.40 -1.88
C GLY A 30 2.25 14.90 -2.17
N ILE A 31 1.65 14.10 -1.30
CA ILE A 31 1.49 12.65 -1.49
C ILE A 31 0.53 12.33 -2.64
N GLU A 32 -0.58 13.04 -2.72
CA GLU A 32 -1.53 12.87 -3.83
C GLU A 32 -0.89 13.24 -5.16
N LEU A 33 -0.13 14.34 -5.22
CA LEU A 33 0.63 14.73 -6.41
C LEU A 33 1.69 13.68 -6.77
N PHE A 34 2.46 13.20 -5.78
CA PHE A 34 3.45 12.13 -5.99
C PHE A 34 2.81 10.88 -6.61
N LEU A 35 1.68 10.42 -6.05
CA LEU A 35 0.99 9.24 -6.58
C LEU A 35 0.36 9.52 -7.96
N LEU A 36 -0.16 10.73 -8.19
CA LEU A 36 -0.68 11.15 -9.48
C LEU A 36 0.40 11.17 -10.57
N ASP A 37 1.65 11.54 -10.25
CA ASP A 37 2.78 11.50 -11.19
C ASP A 37 3.10 10.05 -11.62
N HIS A 38 2.83 9.07 -10.76
CA HIS A 38 2.85 7.64 -11.11
C HIS A 38 1.52 7.14 -11.71
N GLY A 39 0.57 8.03 -11.97
CA GLY A 39 -0.74 7.78 -12.56
C GLY A 39 -1.83 7.33 -11.57
N LEU A 40 -1.52 7.19 -10.28
CA LEU A 40 -2.46 6.75 -9.25
C LEU A 40 -3.35 7.90 -8.81
N LEU A 41 -4.62 7.87 -9.24
CA LEU A 41 -5.64 8.78 -8.73
C LEU A 41 -6.25 8.23 -7.44
N ILE A 42 -6.05 8.94 -6.32
CA ILE A 42 -6.55 8.57 -5.01
C ILE A 42 -8.00 9.08 -4.82
N GLU A 43 -8.87 8.27 -4.24
CA GLU A 43 -10.18 8.72 -3.76
C GLU A 43 -10.01 9.51 -2.44
N ARG A 44 -10.11 10.84 -2.48
CA ARG A 44 -10.23 11.66 -1.26
C ARG A 44 -11.56 11.36 -0.56
N ARG A 45 -11.50 11.11 0.75
CA ARG A 45 -12.69 11.02 1.61
C ARG A 45 -12.63 12.14 2.63
N GLU A 46 -13.54 13.10 2.51
CA GLU A 46 -13.60 14.34 3.32
C GLU A 46 -13.72 14.08 4.84
N ASP A 47 -14.08 12.86 5.24
CA ASP A 47 -14.36 12.43 6.60
C ASP A 47 -13.22 11.62 7.25
N THR A 48 -12.10 11.35 6.56
CA THR A 48 -11.06 10.41 7.05
C THR A 48 -9.61 10.88 6.93
N GLU A 49 -9.32 12.16 6.71
CA GLU A 49 -7.93 12.65 6.49
C GLU A 49 -6.92 12.17 7.56
N SER A 50 -7.36 11.90 8.79
CA SER A 50 -6.53 11.38 9.89
C SER A 50 -6.33 9.86 9.94
N ASN A 51 -6.98 9.05 9.10
CA ASN A 51 -6.93 7.58 9.14
C ASN A 51 -6.08 6.95 8.03
N HIS A 52 -5.43 7.75 7.19
CA HIS A 52 -4.62 7.23 6.09
C HIS A 52 -3.26 6.71 6.53
N PHE A 53 -2.73 7.19 7.67
CA PHE A 53 -1.42 6.77 8.16
C PHE A 53 -1.53 5.99 9.47
N ILE A 54 -0.92 4.80 9.53
CA ILE A 54 -0.83 4.02 10.76
C ILE A 54 0.62 3.58 10.97
N LEU A 55 1.16 3.86 12.15
CA LEU A 55 2.43 3.28 12.60
C LEU A 55 2.19 1.87 13.10
N VAL A 56 2.78 0.89 12.43
CA VAL A 56 2.59 -0.53 12.75
C VAL A 56 3.91 -1.19 13.07
N LYS A 57 3.87 -2.15 14.00
CA LYS A 57 5.03 -2.95 14.37
C LYS A 57 4.94 -4.34 13.76
N ARG A 58 5.70 -4.58 12.69
CA ARG A 58 5.81 -5.90 12.06
C ARG A 58 7.11 -6.57 12.50
N LYS A 59 6.99 -7.63 13.31
CA LYS A 59 8.12 -8.31 13.96
C LYS A 59 8.95 -7.33 14.82
N ARG A 60 10.23 -7.15 14.48
CA ARG A 60 11.18 -6.27 15.20
C ARG A 60 11.32 -4.88 14.53
N LYS A 61 10.57 -4.61 13.47
CA LYS A 61 10.67 -3.38 12.68
C LYS A 61 9.36 -2.58 12.80
N GLU A 62 9.49 -1.27 12.88
CA GLU A 62 8.37 -0.33 12.77
C GLU A 62 8.23 0.10 11.31
N TRP A 63 6.99 0.24 10.87
CA TRP A 63 6.63 0.64 9.52
C TRP A 63 5.59 1.75 9.62
N LEU A 64 5.71 2.73 8.73
CA LEU A 64 4.64 3.67 8.46
C LEU A 64 3.85 3.12 7.28
N ASP A 65 2.57 2.87 7.50
CA ASP A 65 1.65 2.48 6.44
C ASP A 65 0.81 3.66 5.99
N PHE A 66 0.69 3.81 4.68
CA PHE A 66 -0.23 4.73 4.03
C PHE A 66 -1.31 3.94 3.28
N TYR A 67 -2.56 4.06 3.76
CA TYR A 67 -3.74 3.37 3.23
C TYR A 67 -4.53 4.30 2.32
N PHE A 68 -4.83 3.84 1.11
CA PHE A 68 -5.60 4.62 0.15
C PHE A 68 -6.38 3.75 -0.81
N ILE A 69 -7.43 4.33 -1.39
CA ILE A 69 -8.23 3.72 -2.45
C ILE A 69 -7.86 4.41 -3.75
N SER A 70 -7.62 3.64 -4.82
CA SER A 70 -7.40 4.18 -6.16
C SER A 70 -8.35 3.53 -7.19
N ASN A 71 -8.56 4.22 -8.31
CA ASN A 71 -9.35 3.71 -9.42
C ASN A 71 -8.44 2.94 -10.39
N ASN A 72 -8.81 1.68 -10.72
CA ASN A 72 -8.03 0.71 -11.50
C ASN A 72 -7.88 1.03 -13.00
N GLU A 73 -8.08 2.27 -13.43
CA GLU A 73 -8.04 2.57 -14.87
C GLU A 73 -6.62 2.51 -15.44
N ASN A 74 -5.60 2.57 -14.58
CA ASN A 74 -4.20 2.52 -14.96
C ASN A 74 -3.50 1.34 -14.25
N HIS A 75 -2.86 0.47 -15.03
CA HIS A 75 -1.89 -0.49 -14.48
C HIS A 75 -0.61 0.28 -14.18
N HIS A 76 -0.35 0.53 -12.91
CA HIS A 76 0.88 1.17 -12.44
C HIS A 76 1.96 0.13 -12.24
N ASP A 77 3.20 0.48 -12.55
CA ASP A 77 4.33 -0.31 -12.08
C ASP A 77 4.55 -0.01 -10.60
N ALA A 78 4.12 -0.95 -9.76
CA ALA A 78 4.37 -0.93 -8.33
C ALA A 78 5.87 -0.76 -8.01
N GLU A 79 6.76 -1.23 -8.88
CA GLU A 79 8.20 -1.12 -8.72
C GLU A 79 8.68 0.33 -8.84
N ASP A 80 8.19 1.09 -9.83
CA ASP A 80 8.59 2.49 -10.06
C ASP A 80 8.26 3.39 -8.86
N ILE A 81 7.05 3.25 -8.31
CA ILE A 81 6.64 3.99 -7.10
C ILE A 81 7.58 3.64 -5.93
N LEU A 82 7.93 2.36 -5.78
CA LEU A 82 8.80 1.91 -4.71
C LEU A 82 10.26 2.35 -4.91
N LEU A 83 10.74 2.46 -6.14
CA LEU A 83 12.08 2.99 -6.42
C LEU A 83 12.22 4.44 -5.93
N ASP A 84 11.22 5.28 -6.23
CA ASP A 84 11.22 6.67 -5.76
C ASP A 84 11.08 6.76 -4.23
N ILE A 85 10.24 5.92 -3.62
CA ILE A 85 10.10 5.86 -2.16
C ILE A 85 11.40 5.37 -1.49
N THR A 86 12.02 4.30 -1.98
CA THR A 86 13.27 3.77 -1.39
C THR A 86 14.39 4.80 -1.46
N SER A 87 14.47 5.54 -2.57
CA SER A 87 15.39 6.68 -2.75
C SER A 87 15.07 7.85 -1.81
N MET A 88 13.81 8.27 -1.72
CA MET A 88 13.37 9.40 -0.89
C MET A 88 13.61 9.15 0.61
N PHE A 89 13.41 7.92 1.07
CA PHE A 89 13.45 7.58 2.49
C PHE A 89 14.67 6.75 2.92
N ASP A 90 15.61 6.42 2.02
CA ASP A 90 16.77 5.55 2.29
C ASP A 90 16.38 4.31 3.10
N SER A 91 15.35 3.58 2.64
CA SER A 91 14.73 2.52 3.42
C SER A 91 13.98 1.51 2.57
N CYS A 92 13.75 0.32 3.13
CA CYS A 92 12.91 -0.69 2.51
C CYS A 92 11.46 -0.19 2.40
N ALA A 93 10.83 -0.48 1.28
CA ALA A 93 9.45 -0.13 1.02
C ALA A 93 8.67 -1.30 0.42
N ALA A 94 7.36 -1.32 0.63
CA ALA A 94 6.47 -2.28 0.02
C ALA A 94 5.17 -1.62 -0.41
N ILE A 95 4.58 -2.11 -1.48
CA ILE A 95 3.20 -1.80 -1.85
C ILE A 95 2.41 -3.11 -1.87
N THR A 96 1.24 -3.09 -1.25
CA THR A 96 0.31 -4.23 -1.24
C THR A 96 -1.04 -3.74 -1.71
N SER A 97 -1.61 -4.44 -2.69
CA SER A 97 -2.84 -4.02 -3.35
C SER A 97 -3.85 -5.16 -3.36
N ILE A 98 -5.11 -4.84 -3.07
CA ILE A 98 -6.27 -5.71 -3.30
C ILE A 98 -7.06 -5.12 -4.47
N THR A 99 -6.90 -5.74 -5.64
CA THR A 99 -7.45 -5.25 -6.92
C THR A 99 -8.84 -5.81 -7.23
N SER A 100 -9.28 -6.85 -6.52
CA SER A 100 -10.67 -7.33 -6.55
C SER A 100 -11.08 -7.91 -5.20
N TRP A 101 -12.13 -7.34 -4.60
CA TRP A 101 -12.63 -7.67 -3.27
C TRP A 101 -14.17 -7.66 -3.12
N GLY A 102 -14.94 -7.46 -4.20
CA GLY A 102 -16.41 -7.34 -4.15
C GLY A 102 -17.21 -8.64 -4.27
N GLU A 103 -18.53 -8.52 -4.51
CA GLU A 103 -19.49 -9.62 -4.71
C GLU A 103 -19.13 -10.47 -5.94
N GLY A 104 -18.75 -11.72 -5.67
CA GLY A 104 -18.26 -12.66 -6.67
C GLY A 104 -17.21 -13.55 -6.04
N SER A 105 -16.83 -14.63 -6.72
CA SER A 105 -15.79 -15.52 -6.20
C SER A 105 -14.38 -15.09 -6.59
N TYR A 106 -14.25 -14.03 -7.43
CA TYR A 106 -12.97 -13.54 -7.92
C TYR A 106 -12.30 -12.56 -6.94
N LYS A 107 -11.23 -13.01 -6.31
CA LYS A 107 -10.37 -12.23 -5.43
C LYS A 107 -8.99 -12.10 -6.05
N SER A 108 -8.43 -10.90 -6.03
CA SER A 108 -7.12 -10.60 -6.62
C SER A 108 -6.35 -9.64 -5.73
N CYS A 109 -5.10 -9.98 -5.46
CA CYS A 109 -4.19 -9.15 -4.70
C CYS A 109 -2.75 -9.35 -5.16
N GLU A 110 -1.91 -8.36 -4.91
CA GLU A 110 -0.49 -8.43 -5.21
C GLU A 110 0.31 -7.61 -4.20
N THR A 111 1.61 -7.89 -4.14
CA THR A 111 2.54 -7.13 -3.34
C THR A 111 3.90 -7.12 -4.00
N VAL A 112 4.59 -5.99 -3.87
CA VAL A 112 5.98 -5.80 -4.28
C VAL A 112 6.70 -5.18 -3.09
N CYS A 113 7.92 -5.64 -2.83
CA CYS A 113 8.79 -5.15 -1.76
C CYS A 113 10.19 -4.94 -2.31
N LEU A 114 10.75 -3.76 -2.08
CA LEU A 114 12.13 -3.43 -2.40
C LEU A 114 12.98 -3.29 -1.13
N PHE A 115 14.26 -3.63 -1.24
CA PHE A 115 15.27 -3.25 -0.26
C PHE A 115 15.56 -1.75 -0.32
N GLU A 116 16.31 -1.23 0.66
CA GLU A 116 16.72 0.19 0.70
C GLU A 116 17.54 0.61 -0.54
N CYS A 117 18.24 -0.32 -1.18
CA CYS A 117 19.00 -0.09 -2.41
C CYS A 117 18.15 -0.15 -3.69
N GLY A 118 16.83 -0.31 -3.58
CA GLY A 118 15.92 -0.46 -4.73
C GLY A 118 15.88 -1.87 -5.34
N GLU A 119 16.69 -2.83 -4.84
CA GLU A 119 16.63 -4.21 -5.33
C GLU A 119 15.32 -4.91 -4.94
N LEU A 120 14.72 -5.62 -5.89
CA LEU A 120 13.53 -6.43 -5.65
C LEU A 120 13.79 -7.55 -4.64
N PHE A 121 13.13 -7.47 -3.50
CA PHE A 121 13.20 -8.48 -2.44
C PHE A 121 12.08 -9.53 -2.55
N TYR A 122 10.87 -9.09 -2.89
CA TYR A 122 9.69 -9.94 -2.94
C TYR A 122 8.66 -9.36 -3.90
N SER A 123 8.13 -10.19 -4.80
CA SER A 123 6.96 -9.85 -5.62
C SER A 123 6.07 -11.07 -5.71
N TYR A 124 4.78 -10.88 -5.46
CA TYR A 124 3.82 -11.97 -5.52
C TYR A 124 2.43 -11.47 -5.89
N LYS A 125 1.77 -12.22 -6.78
CA LYS A 125 0.38 -12.00 -7.19
C LYS A 125 -0.43 -13.23 -6.89
N HIS A 126 -1.61 -13.03 -6.33
CA HIS A 126 -2.56 -14.08 -6.02
C HIS A 126 -3.92 -13.76 -6.61
N ILE A 127 -4.47 -14.73 -7.33
CA ILE A 127 -5.79 -14.67 -7.94
C ILE A 127 -6.53 -15.96 -7.55
N SER A 128 -7.75 -15.84 -7.05
CA SER A 128 -8.59 -16.98 -6.70
C SER A 128 -10.04 -16.75 -7.11
N GLY A 129 -10.69 -17.82 -7.56
CA GLY A 129 -12.12 -17.89 -7.85
C GLY A 129 -12.91 -18.66 -6.79
N GLU A 130 -12.31 -18.99 -5.64
CA GLU A 130 -12.89 -19.91 -4.65
C GLU A 130 -13.77 -19.17 -3.62
N ARG A 131 -14.89 -19.80 -3.25
CA ARG A 131 -15.80 -19.25 -2.21
C ARG A 131 -15.20 -19.29 -0.80
N SER A 132 -14.30 -20.23 -0.52
CA SER A 132 -13.61 -20.39 0.77
C SER A 132 -12.26 -19.68 0.81
N PHE A 133 -12.06 -18.70 -0.07
CA PHE A 133 -10.82 -17.97 -0.18
C PHE A 133 -10.45 -17.30 1.16
N LYS A 134 -9.17 -17.41 1.51
CA LYS A 134 -8.57 -16.67 2.62
C LYS A 134 -7.49 -15.77 2.07
N TRP A 135 -7.50 -14.51 2.47
CA TRP A 135 -6.46 -13.56 2.11
C TRP A 135 -5.07 -14.09 2.47
N PRO A 136 -4.09 -14.03 1.56
CA PRO A 136 -2.72 -14.43 1.86
C PRO A 136 -2.15 -13.66 3.04
N ARG A 137 -1.22 -14.28 3.76
CA ARG A 137 -0.62 -13.70 4.97
C ARG A 137 0.00 -12.31 4.75
N TYR A 138 0.54 -12.02 3.58
CA TYR A 138 1.10 -10.71 3.26
C TYR A 138 0.01 -9.63 3.19
N VAL A 139 -1.17 -9.95 2.64
CA VAL A 139 -2.35 -9.06 2.64
C VAL A 139 -2.84 -8.85 4.06
N SER A 140 -3.03 -9.92 4.83
CA SER A 140 -3.46 -9.80 6.23
C SER A 140 -2.49 -8.95 7.06
N SER A 141 -1.18 -9.12 6.87
CA SER A 141 -0.18 -8.32 7.58
C SER A 141 -0.15 -6.85 7.16
N ALA A 142 -0.66 -6.52 5.98
CA ALA A 142 -0.73 -5.15 5.47
C ALA A 142 -2.04 -4.45 5.85
N PHE A 143 -3.18 -5.14 5.75
CA PHE A 143 -4.51 -4.52 5.82
C PHE A 143 -5.26 -4.66 7.16
N ASN A 144 -4.84 -5.57 8.06
CA ASN A 144 -5.62 -5.87 9.28
C ASN A 144 -5.83 -4.66 10.21
N GLU A 145 -4.97 -3.64 10.14
CA GLU A 145 -5.11 -2.42 10.95
C GLU A 145 -6.10 -1.41 10.34
N TRP A 146 -6.46 -1.58 9.07
CA TRP A 146 -7.36 -0.67 8.35
C TRP A 146 -8.75 -1.25 8.10
N LEU A 147 -8.86 -2.55 7.77
CA LEU A 147 -10.11 -3.18 7.38
C LEU A 147 -10.26 -4.57 7.97
N ASN A 148 -11.51 -4.97 8.23
CA ASN A 148 -11.83 -6.37 8.53
C ASN A 148 -11.83 -7.19 7.23
N LEU A 149 -10.70 -7.86 6.95
CA LEU A 149 -10.52 -8.68 5.74
C LEU A 149 -11.50 -9.86 5.63
N ASP A 150 -12.01 -10.38 6.75
CA ASP A 150 -12.99 -11.49 6.73
C ASP A 150 -14.38 -11.00 6.28
N ALA A 151 -14.62 -9.69 6.32
CA ALA A 151 -15.87 -9.06 5.89
C ALA A 151 -15.86 -8.62 4.41
N ILE A 152 -14.76 -8.82 3.68
CA ILE A 152 -14.62 -8.44 2.26
C ILE A 152 -14.27 -9.63 1.35
#